data_AF-A0A6A4Z293-F1
#
_entry.id   AF-A0A6A4Z293-F1
#
_cell.length_a   1.000
_cell.length_b   1.000
_cell.length_c   1.000
_cell.angle_alpha   90.00
_cell.angle_beta   90.00
_cell.angle_gamma   90.00
#
_symmetry.space_group_name_H-M   'P 1'
#
loop_
_entity.id
_entity.type
_entity.pdbx_description
1 polymer ?
#
loop_
_entity_poly.entity_id
_entity_poly.type
_entity_poly.pdbx_seq_one_letter_code
_entity_poly.pdbx_strand_id
1 'polypeptide(L)'
;CYKTDKAIGSPATKIVITSADVATYLMHIKPVYDHMLTLEGPTELLNYLSALHAEYAACRTTVRNFAHIVHQHNVVDYENAVKTSTTLPTTTDDYSACPHTTCQKPLPPSIAFGIRVGGANKICPGCNGALSLETFRLAAFRRDHPTFANGKHGIVYMPMLTQNPSFSTYVQRVVETLRAQSIPSATVKAITGT
;
A
#
# COMPACT_ATOMS: atom_id res chain seq x y z
N CYS A 1 24.26 -13.42 -11.10
CA CYS A 1 25.63 -12.91 -10.84
C CYS A 1 25.74 -12.49 -9.39
N TYR A 2 26.37 -13.33 -8.59
CA TYR A 2 26.67 -13.08 -7.18
C TYR A 2 27.91 -12.19 -7.08
N LYS A 3 27.85 -11.07 -6.35
CA LYS A 3 28.98 -10.45 -5.63
C LYS A 3 28.42 -9.64 -4.46
N THR A 4 28.76 -10.06 -3.25
CA THR A 4 28.76 -9.24 -2.03
C THR A 4 29.89 -8.21 -2.13
N ASP A 5 29.61 -6.92 -1.97
CA ASP A 5 30.65 -5.93 -1.66
C ASP A 5 30.09 -4.73 -0.87
N LYS A 6 30.69 -4.56 0.32
CA LYS A 6 30.92 -3.37 1.15
C LYS A 6 29.97 -2.17 1.03
N ALA A 7 29.33 -1.85 2.15
CA ALA A 7 28.83 -0.52 2.46
C ALA A 7 30.00 0.49 2.46
N ILE A 8 30.14 1.23 1.36
CA ILE A 8 30.93 2.47 1.32
C ILE A 8 29.95 3.56 1.74
N GLY A 9 30.18 4.14 2.92
CA GLY A 9 29.48 5.33 3.38
C GLY A 9 29.69 6.45 2.37
N SER A 10 28.65 6.76 1.60
CA SER A 10 28.60 7.97 0.82
C SER A 10 28.42 9.15 1.80
N PRO A 11 29.20 10.23 1.70
CA PRO A 11 28.96 11.42 2.51
C PRO A 11 27.57 11.94 2.17
N ALA A 12 26.69 12.00 3.17
CA ALA A 12 25.34 12.52 3.02
C ALA A 12 25.43 13.93 2.41
N THR A 13 25.11 14.03 1.14
CA THR A 13 25.03 15.32 0.45
C THR A 13 23.94 16.10 1.15
N LYS A 14 24.30 17.17 1.85
CA LYS A 14 23.34 18.00 2.57
C LYS A 14 22.44 18.64 1.51
N ILE A 15 21.23 18.11 1.35
CA ILE A 15 20.23 18.68 0.43
C ILE A 15 19.86 20.06 0.98
N VAL A 16 20.22 21.10 0.25
CA VAL A 16 19.81 22.47 0.55
C VAL A 16 18.56 22.76 -0.29
N ILE A 17 17.41 22.79 0.37
CA ILE A 17 16.15 23.16 -0.27
C ILE A 17 16.09 24.68 -0.38
N THR A 18 15.95 25.20 -1.59
CA THR A 18 15.83 26.64 -1.87
C THR A 18 14.37 27.06 -2.01
N SER A 19 14.10 28.36 -1.93
CA SER A 19 12.76 28.91 -2.23
C SER A 19 12.34 28.66 -3.68
N ALA A 20 13.30 28.57 -4.61
CA ALA A 20 13.05 28.23 -6.01
C ALA A 20 12.57 26.77 -6.16
N ASP A 21 13.11 25.85 -5.36
CA ASP A 21 12.67 24.44 -5.35
C ASP A 21 11.22 24.33 -4.86
N VAL A 22 10.88 25.07 -3.80
CA VAL A 22 9.51 25.12 -3.27
C VAL A 22 8.54 25.73 -4.29
N ALA A 23 8.92 26.84 -4.93
CA ALA A 23 8.09 27.46 -5.97
C ALA A 23 7.86 26.51 -7.15
N THR A 24 8.90 25.80 -7.58
CA THR A 24 8.81 24.79 -8.64
C THR A 24 7.86 23.66 -8.25
N TYR A 25 7.99 23.12 -7.04
CA TYR A 25 7.07 22.08 -6.54
C TYR A 25 5.61 22.57 -6.49
N LEU A 26 5.39 23.79 -5.98
CA LEU A 26 4.06 24.39 -5.91
C LEU A 26 3.43 24.60 -7.30
N MET A 27 4.21 25.02 -8.30
CA MET A 27 3.71 25.13 -9.68
C MET A 27 3.22 23.80 -10.25
N HIS A 28 3.82 22.68 -9.84
CA HIS A 28 3.41 21.35 -10.31
C HIS A 28 2.16 20.83 -9.59
N ILE A 29 2.05 21.09 -8.28
CA ILE A 29 0.99 20.48 -7.46
C ILE A 29 -0.27 21.34 -7.35
N LYS A 30 -0.14 22.67 -7.42
CA LYS A 30 -1.27 23.61 -7.29
C LYS A 30 -2.36 23.38 -8.34
N PRO A 31 -2.05 23.23 -9.65
CA PRO A 31 -3.08 22.99 -10.66
C PRO A 31 -3.90 21.73 -10.39
N VAL A 32 -3.28 20.70 -9.82
CA VAL A 32 -3.96 19.44 -9.48
C VAL A 32 -4.99 19.68 -8.38
N TYR A 33 -4.60 20.34 -7.28
CA TYR A 33 -5.51 20.66 -6.20
C TYR A 33 -6.59 21.66 -6.62
N ASP A 34 -6.24 22.67 -7.41
CA ASP A 34 -7.21 23.63 -7.95
C ASP A 34 -8.26 22.90 -8.81
N HIS A 35 -7.86 21.91 -9.62
CA HIS A 35 -8.82 21.10 -10.38
C HIS A 35 -9.66 20.19 -9.47
N MET A 36 -9.08 19.57 -8.44
CA MET A 36 -9.85 18.75 -7.49
C MET A 36 -10.99 19.52 -6.82
N LEU A 37 -10.80 20.83 -6.58
CA LEU A 37 -11.83 21.71 -6.03
C LEU A 37 -12.99 22.00 -7.00
N THR A 38 -12.80 21.76 -8.30
CA THR A 38 -13.84 21.95 -9.33
C THR A 38 -14.71 20.72 -9.55
N LEU A 39 -14.35 19.57 -8.98
CA LEU A 39 -15.05 18.29 -9.19
C LEU A 39 -16.32 18.23 -8.33
N GLU A 40 -17.42 17.75 -8.90
CA GLU A 40 -18.76 17.77 -8.30
C GLU A 40 -19.03 16.59 -7.33
N GLY A 41 -18.01 15.78 -7.04
CA GLY A 41 -18.11 14.82 -5.94
C GLY A 41 -17.09 13.68 -5.96
N PRO A 42 -17.26 12.73 -5.02
CA PRO A 42 -16.34 11.61 -4.80
C PRO A 42 -16.05 10.75 -6.04
N THR A 43 -17.05 10.55 -6.90
CA THR A 43 -16.91 9.71 -8.10
C THR A 43 -16.01 10.37 -9.14
N GLU A 44 -16.18 11.66 -9.39
CA GLU A 44 -15.35 12.40 -10.35
C GLU A 44 -13.91 12.51 -9.85
N LEU A 45 -13.74 12.76 -8.55
CA LEU A 45 -12.42 12.75 -7.91
C LEU A 45 -11.75 11.38 -8.02
N LEU A 46 -12.49 10.29 -7.79
CA LEU A 46 -11.96 8.93 -7.96
C LEU A 46 -11.53 8.67 -9.40
N ASN A 47 -12.35 9.06 -10.38
CA ASN A 47 -12.07 8.88 -11.80
C ASN A 47 -10.84 9.67 -12.22
N TYR A 48 -10.75 10.94 -11.84
CA TYR A 48 -9.59 11.79 -12.11
C TYR A 48 -8.30 11.21 -11.55
N LEU A 49 -8.29 10.85 -10.26
CA LEU A 49 -7.12 10.23 -9.61
C LEU A 49 -6.74 8.90 -10.25
N SER A 50 -7.73 8.10 -10.65
CA SER A 50 -7.49 6.81 -11.31
C SER A 50 -6.92 6.99 -12.71
N ALA A 51 -7.35 8.01 -13.47
CA ALA A 51 -6.78 8.33 -14.77
C ALA A 51 -5.31 8.74 -14.68
N LEU A 52 -4.96 9.65 -13.74
CA LEU A 52 -3.58 10.04 -13.50
C LEU A 52 -2.70 8.84 -13.11
N HIS A 53 -3.23 7.93 -12.29
CA HIS A 53 -2.54 6.71 -11.94
C HIS A 53 -2.33 5.78 -13.15
N ALA A 54 -3.36 5.59 -13.98
CA ALA A 54 -3.28 4.74 -15.17
C ALA A 54 -2.26 5.27 -16.19
N GLU A 55 -2.24 6.59 -16.42
CA GLU A 55 -1.23 7.25 -17.28
C GLU A 55 0.19 7.03 -16.76
N TYR A 56 0.40 7.23 -15.46
CA TYR A 56 1.71 7.02 -14.85
C TYR A 56 2.14 5.55 -14.90
N ALA A 57 1.21 4.62 -14.64
CA ALA A 57 1.45 3.19 -14.71
C ALA A 57 1.83 2.74 -16.14
N ALA A 58 1.26 3.36 -17.18
CA ALA A 58 1.55 3.05 -18.57
C ALA A 58 2.99 3.44 -18.99
N CYS A 59 3.54 4.57 -18.51
CA CYS A 59 4.90 4.98 -18.84
C CYS A 59 5.63 5.72 -17.71
N ARG A 60 6.07 4.96 -16.69
CA ARG A 60 6.73 5.50 -15.48
C ARG A 60 8.03 6.27 -15.75
N THR A 61 8.72 5.97 -16.85
CA THR A 61 10.02 6.60 -17.17
C THR A 61 9.86 8.03 -17.65
N THR A 62 8.72 8.40 -18.25
CA THR A 62 8.51 9.71 -18.87
C THR A 62 7.37 10.50 -18.24
N VAL A 63 6.33 9.84 -17.72
CA VAL A 63 5.18 10.52 -17.10
C VAL A 63 5.57 11.07 -15.72
N ARG A 64 5.33 12.37 -15.52
CA ARG A 64 5.64 13.14 -14.30
C ARG A 64 4.40 13.88 -13.82
N ASN A 65 3.29 13.17 -13.69
CA ASN A 65 2.02 13.71 -13.20
C ASN A 65 1.89 13.54 -11.67
N PHE A 66 0.72 13.87 -11.11
CA PHE A 66 0.49 13.77 -9.67
C PHE A 66 0.74 12.37 -9.09
N ALA A 67 0.42 11.31 -9.83
CA ALA A 67 0.65 9.94 -9.37
C ALA A 67 2.14 9.61 -9.22
N HIS A 68 3.00 10.20 -10.07
CA HIS A 68 4.46 10.10 -9.91
C HIS A 68 4.92 10.78 -8.61
N ILE A 69 4.43 11.98 -8.32
CA ILE A 69 4.75 12.72 -7.08
C ILE A 69 4.34 11.91 -5.85
N VAL A 70 3.12 11.36 -5.85
CA VAL A 70 2.62 10.52 -4.74
C VAL A 70 3.49 9.26 -4.58
N HIS A 71 3.91 8.63 -5.67
CA HIS A 71 4.78 7.46 -5.62
C HIS A 71 6.16 7.80 -5.03
N GLN A 72 6.73 8.98 -5.32
CA GLN A 72 7.99 9.43 -4.72
C GLN A 72 7.93 9.55 -3.18
N HIS A 73 6.75 9.79 -2.60
CA HIS A 73 6.58 9.81 -1.14
C HIS A 73 6.70 8.43 -0.50
N ASN A 74 6.55 7.34 -1.27
CA ASN A 74 6.82 5.99 -0.81
C ASN A 74 8.25 5.59 -1.19
N VAL A 75 9.23 6.11 -0.46
CA VAL A 75 10.66 6.05 -0.81
C VAL A 75 11.14 4.62 -1.12
N VAL A 76 10.75 3.64 -0.31
CA VAL A 76 11.16 2.25 -0.47
C VAL A 76 10.61 1.66 -1.78
N ASP A 77 9.32 1.85 -2.03
CA ASP A 77 8.66 1.37 -3.25
C ASP A 77 9.21 2.07 -4.49
N TYR A 78 9.37 3.38 -4.42
CA TYR A 78 9.91 4.20 -5.50
C TYR A 78 11.33 3.79 -5.89
N GLU A 79 12.23 3.63 -4.92
CA GLU A 79 13.58 3.17 -5.18
C GLU A 79 13.62 1.78 -5.82
N ASN A 80 12.79 0.86 -5.32
CA ASN A 80 12.68 -0.48 -5.88
C ASN A 80 12.20 -0.41 -7.33
N ALA A 81 11.13 0.34 -7.59
CA ALA A 81 10.58 0.53 -8.94
C ALA A 81 11.58 1.15 -9.92
N VAL A 82 12.43 2.08 -9.47
CA VAL A 82 13.51 2.67 -10.28
C VAL A 82 14.59 1.64 -10.59
N LYS A 83 14.96 0.80 -9.61
CA LYS A 83 16.03 -0.21 -9.74
C LYS A 83 15.60 -1.41 -10.59
N THR A 84 14.36 -1.86 -10.46
CA THR A 84 13.94 -3.14 -11.05
C THR A 84 13.43 -3.03 -12.48
N SER A 85 13.07 -1.83 -12.98
CA SER A 85 12.46 -1.56 -14.31
C SER A 85 11.16 -2.34 -14.62
N THR A 86 10.92 -3.46 -13.93
CA THR A 86 9.72 -4.27 -13.98
C THR A 86 8.56 -3.47 -13.44
N THR A 87 7.47 -3.54 -14.21
CA THR A 87 6.13 -3.04 -13.88
C THR A 87 5.90 -3.10 -12.38
N LEU A 88 5.47 -1.97 -11.78
CA LEU A 88 4.85 -2.00 -10.46
C LEU A 88 3.83 -3.14 -10.50
N PRO A 89 3.70 -3.98 -9.46
CA PRO A 89 2.50 -4.78 -9.33
C PRO A 89 1.34 -3.79 -9.33
N THR A 90 0.72 -3.61 -10.50
CA THR A 90 -0.51 -2.85 -10.63
C THR A 90 -1.47 -3.58 -9.73
N THR A 91 -1.85 -2.98 -8.61
CA THR A 91 -2.98 -3.50 -7.85
C THR A 91 -4.15 -3.42 -8.81
N THR A 92 -4.50 -4.56 -9.40
CA THR A 92 -5.61 -4.70 -10.35
C THR A 92 -6.96 -4.46 -9.69
N ASP A 93 -6.97 -4.37 -8.35
CA ASP A 93 -8.13 -4.03 -7.57
C ASP A 93 -8.40 -2.53 -7.68
N ASP A 94 -9.25 -2.18 -8.63
CA ASP A 94 -9.87 -0.86 -8.81
C ASP A 94 -11.02 -0.59 -7.81
N TYR A 95 -11.25 -1.52 -6.88
CA TYR A 95 -12.32 -1.50 -5.87
C TYR A 95 -13.73 -1.49 -6.49
N SER A 96 -13.86 -1.86 -7.78
CA SER A 96 -15.13 -1.89 -8.50
C SER A 96 -15.98 -3.12 -8.21
N ALA A 97 -15.42 -4.15 -7.55
CA ALA A 97 -16.11 -5.39 -7.22
C ALA A 97 -15.81 -5.85 -5.78
N CYS A 98 -16.73 -6.61 -5.20
CA CYS A 98 -16.56 -7.16 -3.87
C CYS A 98 -15.38 -8.16 -3.83
N PRO A 99 -14.40 -7.99 -2.91
CA PRO A 99 -13.23 -8.85 -2.82
C PRO A 99 -13.53 -10.23 -2.22
N HIS A 100 -14.73 -10.43 -1.67
CA HIS A 100 -15.15 -11.75 -1.18
C HIS A 100 -15.40 -12.68 -2.37
N THR A 101 -14.68 -13.81 -2.36
CA THR A 101 -14.69 -14.81 -3.45
C THR A 101 -16.08 -15.38 -3.75
N THR A 102 -16.99 -15.38 -2.78
CA THR A 102 -18.37 -15.85 -2.94
C THR A 102 -19.35 -14.78 -3.39
N CYS A 103 -18.95 -13.50 -3.40
CA CYS A 103 -19.84 -12.39 -3.74
C CYS A 103 -19.51 -11.77 -5.08
N GLN A 104 -18.29 -11.21 -5.23
CA GLN A 104 -17.80 -10.54 -6.45
C GLN A 104 -18.74 -9.51 -7.11
N LYS A 105 -19.79 -9.07 -6.41
CA LYS A 105 -20.78 -8.13 -6.95
C LYS A 105 -20.13 -6.77 -7.22
N PRO A 106 -20.48 -6.08 -8.32
CA PRO A 106 -20.05 -4.71 -8.57
C PRO A 106 -20.37 -3.79 -7.37
N LEU A 107 -19.42 -2.94 -7.01
CA LEU A 107 -19.53 -1.97 -5.94
C LEU A 107 -19.77 -0.57 -6.52
N PRO A 108 -20.65 0.24 -5.91
CA PRO A 108 -20.81 1.64 -6.26
C PRO A 108 -19.49 2.42 -6.13
N PRO A 109 -19.19 3.38 -7.02
CA PRO A 109 -17.99 4.22 -6.93
C PRO A 109 -17.84 4.95 -5.59
N SER A 110 -18.93 5.28 -4.90
CA SER A 110 -18.91 5.89 -3.57
C SER A 110 -18.34 4.95 -2.49
N ILE A 111 -18.53 3.64 -2.63
CA ILE A 111 -17.90 2.63 -1.75
C ILE A 111 -16.41 2.55 -2.07
N ALA A 112 -16.07 2.43 -3.34
CA ALA A 112 -14.67 2.40 -3.80
C ALA A 112 -13.89 3.63 -3.32
N PHE A 113 -14.43 4.83 -3.51
CA PHE A 113 -13.85 6.08 -3.02
C PHE A 113 -13.71 6.08 -1.50
N GLY A 114 -14.79 5.72 -0.79
CA GLY A 114 -14.80 5.70 0.68
C GLY A 114 -13.69 4.83 1.26
N ILE A 115 -13.41 3.69 0.63
CA ILE A 115 -12.35 2.78 1.08
C ILE A 115 -10.98 3.27 0.61
N ARG A 116 -10.81 3.51 -0.70
CA ARG A 116 -9.51 3.77 -1.33
C ARG A 116 -8.94 5.14 -0.97
N VAL A 117 -9.78 6.16 -0.93
CA VAL A 117 -9.38 7.56 -0.69
C VAL A 117 -9.73 7.97 0.73
N GLY A 118 -10.94 7.62 1.19
CA GLY A 118 -11.44 8.00 2.51
C GLY A 118 -10.92 7.15 3.67
N GLY A 119 -10.26 6.01 3.42
CA GLY A 119 -9.80 5.09 4.47
C GLY A 119 -10.93 4.53 5.34
N ALA A 120 -12.17 4.55 4.85
CA ALA A 120 -13.35 4.17 5.61
C ALA A 120 -13.68 2.68 5.44
N ASN A 121 -14.25 2.10 6.50
CA ASN A 121 -14.87 0.78 6.42
C ASN A 121 -16.28 0.91 5.85
N LYS A 122 -16.61 0.08 4.86
CA LYS A 122 -17.93 0.02 4.21
C LYS A 122 -18.50 -1.38 4.30
N ILE A 123 -19.78 -1.53 3.96
CA ILE A 123 -20.48 -2.82 3.91
C ILE A 123 -20.83 -3.12 2.46
N CYS A 124 -20.60 -4.36 2.03
CA CYS A 124 -20.95 -4.80 0.69
C CYS A 124 -22.49 -4.93 0.54
N PRO A 125 -23.12 -4.29 -0.47
CA PRO A 125 -24.57 -4.41 -0.70
C PRO A 125 -24.99 -5.77 -1.28
N GLY A 126 -24.04 -6.66 -1.59
CA GLY A 126 -24.30 -8.02 -2.07
C GLY A 126 -24.29 -9.05 -0.95
N CYS A 127 -23.19 -9.13 -0.20
CA CYS A 127 -22.98 -10.15 0.83
C CYS A 127 -23.06 -9.63 2.27
N ASN A 128 -23.31 -8.32 2.47
CA ASN A 128 -23.29 -7.66 3.78
C ASN A 128 -21.95 -7.79 4.55
N GLY A 129 -20.88 -8.24 3.87
CA GLY A 129 -19.56 -8.35 4.47
C GLY A 129 -18.86 -7.00 4.60
N ALA A 130 -17.96 -6.88 5.58
CA ALA A 130 -17.15 -5.70 5.80
C ALA A 130 -16.10 -5.53 4.68
N LEU A 131 -15.92 -4.30 4.24
CA LEU A 131 -14.98 -3.89 3.21
C LEU A 131 -14.05 -2.81 3.78
N SER A 132 -12.77 -3.11 3.88
CA SER A 132 -11.71 -2.16 4.22
C SER A 132 -10.55 -2.28 3.24
N LEU A 133 -9.58 -1.37 3.32
CA LEU A 133 -8.35 -1.44 2.54
C LEU A 133 -7.64 -2.79 2.75
N GLU A 134 -7.62 -3.29 3.99
CA GLU A 134 -7.05 -4.58 4.38
C GLU A 134 -7.82 -5.75 3.76
N THR A 135 -9.15 -5.67 3.68
CA THR A 135 -9.97 -6.70 3.02
C THR A 135 -9.56 -6.88 1.56
N PHE A 136 -9.39 -5.77 0.83
CA PHE A 136 -8.96 -5.80 -0.57
C PHE A 136 -7.53 -6.31 -0.71
N ARG A 137 -6.59 -5.83 0.12
CA ARG A 137 -5.20 -6.32 0.13
C ARG A 137 -5.12 -7.82 0.41
N LEU A 138 -5.92 -8.32 1.36
CA LEU A 138 -5.95 -9.74 1.69
C LEU A 138 -6.54 -10.57 0.54
N ALA A 139 -7.56 -10.07 -0.14
CA ALA A 139 -8.11 -10.74 -1.32
C ALA A 139 -7.12 -10.77 -2.48
N ALA A 140 -6.41 -9.67 -2.74
CA ALA A 140 -5.32 -9.60 -3.71
C ALA A 140 -4.24 -10.62 -3.41
N PHE A 141 -3.77 -10.65 -2.16
CA PHE A 141 -2.77 -11.61 -1.69
C PHE A 141 -3.22 -13.06 -1.91
N ARG A 142 -4.47 -13.39 -1.60
CA ARG A 142 -5.00 -14.75 -1.79
C ARG A 142 -5.14 -15.13 -3.27
N ARG A 143 -5.46 -14.17 -4.13
CA ARG A 143 -5.50 -14.35 -5.59
C ARG A 143 -4.11 -14.66 -6.13
N ASP A 144 -3.09 -13.94 -5.67
CA ASP A 144 -1.72 -14.05 -6.16
C ASP A 144 -0.97 -15.24 -5.52
N HIS A 145 -1.42 -15.69 -4.33
CA HIS A 145 -0.84 -16.81 -3.59
C HIS A 145 -1.91 -17.86 -3.20
N PRO A 146 -2.50 -18.59 -4.18
CA PRO A 146 -3.60 -19.53 -3.92
C PRO A 146 -3.19 -20.74 -3.07
N THR A 147 -1.90 -21.02 -2.96
CA THR A 147 -1.35 -22.09 -2.10
C THR A 147 -1.28 -21.70 -0.63
N PHE A 148 -1.47 -20.40 -0.30
CA PHE A 148 -1.50 -19.95 1.07
C PHE A 148 -2.81 -20.40 1.72
N ALA A 149 -2.71 -21.36 2.64
CA ALA A 149 -3.87 -21.96 3.28
C ALA A 149 -4.72 -20.89 4.00
N ASN A 150 -6.04 -21.06 3.95
CA ASN A 150 -6.94 -20.30 4.81
C ASN A 150 -6.58 -20.62 6.26
N GLY A 151 -5.92 -19.69 6.94
CA GLY A 151 -5.69 -19.81 8.38
C GLY A 151 -7.04 -19.98 9.08
N LYS A 152 -7.08 -20.78 10.14
CA LYS A 152 -8.20 -20.72 11.08
C LYS A 152 -8.26 -19.28 11.60
N HIS A 153 -9.46 -18.72 11.72
CA HIS A 153 -9.66 -17.39 12.28
C HIS A 153 -8.95 -17.32 13.64
N GLY A 154 -7.96 -16.45 13.76
CA GLY A 154 -7.18 -16.25 14.97
C GLY A 154 -6.97 -14.76 15.18
N ILE A 155 -7.34 -14.27 16.36
CA ILE A 155 -7.01 -12.91 16.78
C ILE A 155 -5.58 -12.96 17.31
N VAL A 156 -4.65 -12.34 16.60
CA VAL A 156 -3.28 -12.16 17.07
C VAL A 156 -3.16 -10.77 17.69
N TYR A 157 -3.10 -10.71 19.02
CA TYR A 157 -2.73 -9.46 19.69
C TYR A 157 -1.25 -9.18 19.40
N MET A 158 -0.96 -8.01 18.84
CA MET A 158 0.42 -7.59 18.60
C MET A 158 1.04 -7.05 19.91
N PRO A 159 2.32 -7.36 20.19
CA PRO A 159 2.97 -6.90 21.42
C PRO A 159 3.11 -5.39 21.45
N MET A 160 2.90 -4.81 22.63
CA MET A 160 3.31 -3.43 22.92
C MET A 160 4.83 -3.33 22.81
N LEU A 161 5.30 -2.43 21.96
CA LEU A 161 6.71 -2.13 21.77
C LEU A 161 7.14 -1.02 22.72
N THR A 162 8.32 -1.18 23.34
CA THR A 162 8.98 -0.10 24.09
C THR A 162 9.52 0.95 23.13
N GLN A 163 9.85 2.15 23.62
CA GLN A 163 10.54 3.15 22.78
C GLN A 163 11.88 2.59 22.28
N ASN A 164 12.14 2.73 20.97
CA ASN A 164 13.35 2.28 20.26
C ASN A 164 13.64 0.76 20.34
N PRO A 165 12.71 -0.14 19.96
CA PRO A 165 13.02 -1.56 19.89
C PRO A 165 13.87 -1.85 18.65
N SER A 166 14.83 -2.77 18.76
CA SER A 166 15.45 -3.34 17.56
C SER A 166 14.48 -4.31 16.87
N PHE A 167 14.71 -4.59 15.59
CA PHE A 167 13.93 -5.60 14.86
C PHE A 167 13.98 -6.97 15.55
N SER A 168 15.13 -7.36 16.09
CA SER A 168 15.26 -8.63 16.83
C SER A 168 14.39 -8.65 18.09
N THR A 169 14.33 -7.55 18.85
CA THR A 169 13.45 -7.43 20.03
C THR A 169 11.97 -7.47 19.65
N TYR A 170 11.60 -6.87 18.51
CA TYR A 170 10.24 -6.97 17.98
C TYR A 170 9.86 -8.41 17.65
N VAL A 171 10.69 -9.12 16.86
CA VAL A 171 10.43 -10.52 16.48
C VAL A 171 10.32 -11.41 17.72
N GLN A 172 11.21 -11.23 18.70
CA GLN A 172 11.16 -11.97 19.94
C GLN A 172 9.84 -11.75 20.71
N ARG A 173 9.38 -10.50 20.82
CA ARG A 173 8.09 -10.19 21.47
C ARG A 173 6.90 -10.77 20.71
N VAL A 174 6.96 -10.81 19.37
CA VAL A 174 5.93 -11.46 18.55
C VAL A 174 5.90 -12.96 18.82
N VAL A 175 7.06 -13.64 18.85
CA VAL A 175 7.16 -15.06 19.22
C VAL A 175 6.56 -15.32 20.61
N GLU A 176 6.94 -14.53 21.61
CA GLU A 176 6.44 -14.65 22.99
C GLU A 176 4.93 -14.50 23.06
N THR A 177 4.38 -13.52 22.32
CA THR A 177 2.95 -13.23 22.30
C THR A 177 2.15 -14.33 21.58
N LEU A 178 2.67 -14.86 20.47
CA LEU A 178 2.06 -15.99 19.77
C LEU A 178 2.06 -17.27 20.62
N ARG A 179 3.16 -17.53 21.35
CA ARG A 179 3.23 -18.64 22.31
C ARG A 179 2.23 -18.46 23.46
N ALA A 180 2.11 -17.25 24.00
CA ALA A 180 1.14 -16.94 25.06
C ALA A 180 -0.33 -17.13 24.61
N GLN A 181 -0.59 -16.98 23.31
CA GLN A 181 -1.89 -17.25 22.69
C GLN A 181 -2.08 -18.73 22.30
N SER A 182 -1.17 -19.62 22.71
CA SER A 182 -1.20 -21.06 22.39
C SER A 182 -1.24 -21.34 20.88
N ILE A 183 -0.66 -20.46 20.06
CA ILE A 183 -0.52 -20.67 18.63
C ILE A 183 0.49 -21.81 18.39
N PRO A 184 0.17 -22.81 17.55
CA PRO A 184 1.05 -23.96 17.32
C PRO A 184 2.47 -23.54 16.90
N SER A 185 3.50 -24.20 17.43
CA SER A 185 4.90 -23.84 17.16
C SER A 185 5.27 -23.82 15.68
N ALA A 186 4.66 -24.67 14.85
CA ALA A 186 4.83 -24.65 13.40
C ALA A 186 4.31 -23.34 12.77
N THR A 187 3.19 -22.83 13.29
CA THR A 187 2.60 -21.55 12.89
C THR A 187 3.44 -20.37 13.39
N VAL A 188 3.99 -20.44 14.61
CA VAL A 188 4.95 -19.45 15.12
C VAL A 188 6.17 -19.36 14.21
N LYS A 189 6.76 -20.51 13.85
CA LYS A 189 7.90 -20.63 12.93
C LYS A 189 7.63 -19.95 11.59
N ALA A 190 6.45 -20.19 11.03
CA ALA A 190 6.02 -19.60 9.76
C ALA A 190 5.82 -18.08 9.84
N ILE A 191 5.39 -17.55 10.98
CA ILE A 191 5.17 -16.11 11.18
C ILE A 191 6.48 -15.36 11.43
N THR A 192 7.43 -15.95 12.17
CA THR A 192 8.62 -15.23 12.66
C THR A 192 9.90 -15.55 11.88
N GLY A 193 9.86 -16.54 10.97
CA GLY A 193 11.02 -16.93 10.16
C GLY A 193 12.14 -17.64 10.94
N THR A 194 11.85 -18.07 12.18
CA THR A 194 12.76 -18.74 13.12
C THR A 194 12.21 -20.12 13.46
#